data_AF-A0A4Q3C635-F1
#
_entry.id   AF-A0A4Q3C635-F1
#
_cell.length_a   1.000
_cell.length_b   1.000
_cell.length_c   1.000
_cell.angle_alpha   90.00
_cell.angle_beta   90.00
_cell.angle_gamma   90.00
#
_symmetry.space_group_name_H-M   'P 1'
#
loop_
_entity.id
_entity.type
_entity.pdbx_description
1 polymer ?
#
loop_
_entity_poly.entity_id
_entity_poly.type
_entity_poly.pdbx_seq_one_letter_code
_entity_poly.pdbx_strand_id
1 'polypeptide(L)'
;MKKTILLLALLATTTFALGQKKVPLPKKAANPNPVTTKFGALAVDRTNGFYYGWSADHATKAEAEKKALEECIAKGGSCSIVLSYSGTGCAAYRTAGQGEGTAFGWGLAKTKEEADAIATSEFRKRSNGANPLNSVWSCNSGNAGILKESYNASGEIEAPVKIGNQVWKNRNLEVSRFRNGDAIPQAKTEEEWKRLSDVEHKPAWCYYAFDEANGKKYGKLYNWFAVTDARGLAPSGWHVPSKSEFAELIAFAGGDSFAGPKLRGKSGWLN
;
A
#
# COMPACT_ATOMS: atom_id res chain seq x y z
N MET A 1 50.90 64.95 -57.67
CA MET A 1 49.47 64.79 -58.04
C MET A 1 49.35 63.92 -59.27
N LYS A 2 49.14 62.60 -59.12
CA LYS A 2 48.84 61.68 -60.23
C LYS A 2 47.87 60.60 -59.76
N LYS A 3 46.80 60.43 -60.55
CA LYS A 3 45.82 59.34 -60.58
C LYS A 3 46.52 57.97 -60.72
N THR A 4 45.77 56.87 -60.52
CA THR A 4 45.79 55.57 -61.27
C THR A 4 45.33 54.47 -60.29
N ILE A 5 44.08 54.00 -60.37
CA ILE A 5 43.50 52.94 -61.23
C ILE A 5 43.88 51.51 -60.78
N LEU A 6 42.80 50.74 -60.61
CA LEU A 6 42.65 49.36 -60.19
C LEU A 6 43.31 48.37 -61.18
N LEU A 7 43.90 47.29 -60.68
CA LEU A 7 44.18 46.08 -61.47
C LEU A 7 43.70 44.84 -60.71
N LEU A 8 42.86 44.04 -61.35
CA LEU A 8 42.37 42.74 -60.89
C LEU A 8 43.45 41.67 -61.13
N ALA A 9 43.67 40.76 -60.17
CA ALA A 9 44.43 39.54 -60.39
C ALA A 9 43.67 38.33 -59.80
N LEU A 10 43.30 37.38 -60.66
CA LEU A 10 42.90 36.02 -60.28
C LEU A 10 44.16 35.18 -60.06
N LEU A 11 44.20 34.42 -58.96
CA LEU A 11 45.13 33.31 -58.77
C LEU A 11 44.35 32.10 -58.27
N ALA A 12 44.40 31.02 -59.06
CA ALA A 12 43.97 29.69 -58.68
C ALA A 12 45.20 28.90 -58.21
N THR A 13 45.12 28.24 -57.04
CA THR A 13 46.05 27.14 -56.71
C THR A 13 45.37 26.06 -55.87
N THR A 14 45.57 24.84 -56.37
CA THR A 14 45.19 23.50 -55.94
C THR A 14 45.51 23.12 -54.48
N THR A 15 44.53 22.52 -53.78
CA THR A 15 44.74 21.78 -52.53
C THR A 15 45.03 20.30 -52.82
N PHE A 16 46.21 19.81 -52.42
CA PHE A 16 46.54 18.39 -52.38
C PHE A 16 46.00 17.74 -51.10
N ALA A 17 45.23 16.65 -51.25
CA ALA A 17 44.75 15.83 -50.16
C ALA A 17 45.76 14.72 -49.84
N LEU A 18 46.19 14.62 -48.58
CA LEU A 18 46.88 13.45 -48.04
C LEU A 18 45.86 12.58 -47.28
N GLY A 19 45.61 11.38 -47.79
CA GLY A 19 44.70 10.40 -47.19
C GLY A 19 45.28 9.80 -45.90
N GLN A 20 44.59 10.01 -44.79
CA GLN A 20 44.85 9.26 -43.55
C GLN A 20 44.09 7.93 -43.59
N LYS A 21 44.81 6.81 -43.47
CA LYS A 21 44.19 5.50 -43.22
C LYS A 21 43.55 5.51 -41.83
N LYS A 22 42.23 5.29 -41.76
CA LYS A 22 41.51 5.10 -40.49
C LYS A 22 41.98 3.79 -39.83
N VAL A 23 42.64 3.91 -38.68
CA VAL A 23 42.83 2.78 -37.76
C VAL A 23 41.50 2.54 -37.03
N PRO A 24 40.91 1.33 -37.06
CA PRO A 24 39.70 1.06 -36.30
C PRO A 24 39.97 1.18 -34.81
N LEU A 25 39.18 2.00 -34.12
CA LEU A 25 39.14 2.01 -32.65
C LEU A 25 38.80 0.59 -32.15
N PRO A 26 39.45 0.09 -31.09
CA PRO A 26 39.08 -1.19 -30.51
C PRO A 26 37.61 -1.12 -30.07
N LYS A 27 36.78 -2.02 -30.59
CA LYS A 27 35.39 -2.16 -30.16
C LYS A 27 35.39 -2.41 -28.65
N LYS A 28 34.79 -1.51 -27.89
CA LYS A 28 34.48 -1.71 -26.48
C LYS A 28 33.73 -3.04 -26.38
N ALA A 29 34.30 -4.03 -25.67
CA ALA A 29 33.63 -5.30 -25.45
C ALA A 29 32.25 -5.04 -24.84
N ALA A 30 31.20 -5.52 -25.51
CA ALA A 30 29.88 -5.56 -24.90
C ALA A 30 29.98 -6.47 -23.67
N ASN A 31 29.50 -5.98 -22.52
CA ASN A 31 29.46 -6.72 -21.27
C ASN A 31 28.67 -8.03 -21.51
N PRO A 32 29.24 -9.23 -21.30
CA PRO A 32 28.70 -10.46 -21.89
C PRO A 32 27.46 -11.02 -21.18
N ASN A 33 26.95 -10.38 -20.13
CA ASN A 33 25.68 -10.76 -19.52
C ASN A 33 24.82 -9.51 -19.31
N PRO A 34 23.64 -9.37 -19.95
CA PRO A 34 22.64 -8.45 -19.46
C PRO A 34 22.32 -8.88 -18.02
N VAL A 35 22.41 -7.96 -17.06
CA VAL A 35 21.86 -8.21 -15.72
C VAL A 35 20.37 -8.42 -15.93
N THR A 36 19.94 -9.67 -15.95
CA THR A 36 18.53 -10.03 -16.11
C THR A 36 17.82 -9.47 -14.89
N THR A 37 17.03 -8.42 -15.09
CA THR A 37 16.24 -7.80 -14.03
C THR A 37 15.36 -8.86 -13.38
N LYS A 38 15.54 -9.06 -12.08
CA LYS A 38 14.75 -9.98 -11.29
C LYS A 38 13.63 -9.28 -10.58
N PHE A 39 12.56 -10.01 -10.31
CA PHE A 39 11.33 -9.51 -9.71
C PHE A 39 11.01 -10.24 -8.41
N GLY A 40 10.37 -9.52 -7.49
CA GLY A 40 9.78 -10.09 -6.30
C GLY A 40 8.43 -9.43 -6.01
N ALA A 41 7.64 -10.10 -5.17
CA ALA A 41 6.32 -9.64 -4.79
C ALA A 41 5.94 -10.14 -3.39
N LEU A 42 5.09 -9.37 -2.72
CA LEU A 42 4.48 -9.69 -1.44
C LEU A 42 2.96 -9.66 -1.61
N ALA A 43 2.31 -10.75 -1.21
CA ALA A 43 0.87 -10.84 -1.07
C ALA A 43 0.52 -10.94 0.42
N VAL A 44 -0.51 -10.21 0.84
CA VAL A 44 -0.95 -10.17 2.24
C VAL A 44 -2.47 -10.24 2.31
N ASP A 45 -2.98 -10.96 3.29
CA ASP A 45 -4.36 -10.78 3.76
C ASP A 45 -4.44 -9.45 4.51
N ARG A 46 -4.96 -8.42 3.84
CA ARG A 46 -5.00 -7.04 4.38
C ARG A 46 -5.84 -6.91 5.65
N THR A 47 -6.64 -7.92 6.01
CA THR A 47 -7.48 -7.89 7.21
C THR A 47 -6.71 -8.23 8.48
N ASN A 48 -5.67 -9.06 8.38
CA ASN A 48 -4.92 -9.56 9.54
C ASN A 48 -3.40 -9.49 9.39
N GLY A 49 -2.85 -9.38 8.18
CA GLY A 49 -1.40 -9.31 7.97
C GLY A 49 -0.64 -10.60 8.25
N PHE A 50 -1.26 -11.58 8.91
CA PHE A 50 -0.65 -12.82 9.36
C PHE A 50 -0.52 -13.82 8.21
N TYR A 51 -1.58 -13.94 7.39
CA TYR A 51 -1.48 -14.69 6.15
C TYR A 51 -0.77 -13.85 5.10
N TYR A 52 0.42 -14.29 4.70
CA TYR A 52 1.22 -13.65 3.66
C TYR A 52 1.91 -14.70 2.78
N GLY A 53 2.26 -14.29 1.57
CA GLY A 53 3.08 -15.05 0.65
C GLY A 53 4.11 -14.14 0.00
N TRP A 54 5.26 -14.72 -0.33
CA TRP A 54 6.44 -13.97 -0.69
C TRP A 54 7.16 -14.64 -1.85
N SER A 55 7.61 -13.84 -2.80
CA SER A 55 8.41 -14.32 -3.92
C SER A 55 9.55 -13.35 -4.21
N ALA A 56 10.67 -13.90 -4.65
CA ALA A 56 11.85 -13.13 -5.02
C ALA A 56 12.65 -13.84 -6.10
N ASP A 57 13.52 -13.10 -6.76
CA ASP A 57 14.44 -13.58 -7.80
C ASP A 57 13.78 -14.20 -9.06
N HIS A 58 12.51 -13.90 -9.32
CA HIS A 58 11.80 -14.41 -10.50
C HIS A 58 12.16 -13.65 -11.79
N ALA A 59 12.01 -14.32 -12.92
CA ALA A 59 12.33 -13.75 -14.23
C ALA A 59 11.32 -12.68 -14.68
N THR A 60 10.08 -12.75 -14.19
CA THR A 60 9.02 -11.81 -14.55
C THR A 60 8.21 -11.36 -13.34
N LYS A 61 7.63 -10.15 -13.42
CA LYS A 61 6.71 -9.62 -12.40
C LYS A 61 5.48 -10.53 -12.20
N ALA A 62 4.89 -11.00 -13.29
CA ALA A 62 3.67 -11.82 -13.24
C ALA A 62 3.90 -13.16 -12.52
N GLU A 63 5.07 -13.78 -12.73
CA GLU A 63 5.45 -15.00 -12.04
C GLU A 63 5.65 -14.77 -10.53
N ALA A 64 6.33 -13.69 -10.16
CA ALA A 64 6.51 -13.29 -8.77
C ALA A 64 5.15 -13.07 -8.07
N GLU A 65 4.29 -12.23 -8.65
CA GLU A 65 2.96 -11.94 -8.10
C GLU A 65 2.10 -13.20 -7.96
N LYS A 66 2.08 -14.06 -8.98
CA LYS A 66 1.37 -15.34 -8.93
C LYS A 66 1.88 -16.21 -7.78
N LYS A 67 3.20 -16.35 -7.61
CA LYS A 67 3.79 -17.16 -6.55
C LYS A 67 3.49 -16.64 -5.15
N ALA A 68 3.60 -15.33 -4.95
CA ALA A 68 3.24 -14.70 -3.68
C ALA A 68 1.76 -14.92 -3.34
N LEU A 69 0.84 -14.77 -4.32
CA LEU A 69 -0.59 -15.04 -4.11
C LEU A 69 -0.86 -16.51 -3.77
N GLU A 70 -0.31 -17.44 -4.55
CA GLU A 70 -0.47 -18.88 -4.33
C GLU A 70 -0.02 -19.28 -2.93
N GLU A 71 1.15 -18.82 -2.48
CA GLU A 71 1.66 -19.13 -1.14
C GLU A 71 0.75 -18.57 -0.04
N CYS A 72 0.25 -17.35 -0.21
CA CYS A 72 -0.62 -16.71 0.78
C CYS A 72 -1.99 -17.41 0.88
N ILE A 73 -2.60 -17.72 -0.27
CA ILE A 73 -3.89 -18.41 -0.35
C ILE A 73 -3.79 -19.84 0.18
N ALA A 74 -2.67 -20.54 -0.10
CA ALA A 74 -2.43 -21.88 0.42
C ALA A 74 -2.37 -21.92 1.96
N LYS A 75 -2.02 -20.80 2.61
CA LYS A 75 -2.07 -20.64 4.08
C LYS A 75 -3.46 -20.30 4.61
N GLY A 76 -4.45 -20.08 3.74
CA GLY A 76 -5.85 -19.80 4.09
C GLY A 76 -6.23 -18.32 4.12
N GLY A 77 -5.36 -17.41 3.67
CA GLY A 77 -5.65 -15.97 3.68
C GLY A 77 -6.50 -15.48 2.50
N SER A 78 -7.25 -14.39 2.71
CA SER A 78 -7.90 -13.64 1.64
C SER A 78 -6.92 -12.62 1.05
N CYS A 79 -5.99 -13.11 0.23
CA CYS A 79 -4.78 -12.38 -0.08
C CYS A 79 -4.87 -11.50 -1.33
N SER A 80 -4.16 -10.37 -1.29
CA SER A 80 -3.96 -9.48 -2.43
C SER A 80 -2.49 -9.05 -2.50
N ILE A 81 -2.01 -8.72 -3.71
CA ILE A 81 -0.69 -8.11 -3.86
C ILE A 81 -0.67 -6.77 -3.11
N VAL A 82 0.42 -6.52 -2.38
CA VAL A 82 0.66 -5.25 -1.67
C VAL A 82 1.99 -4.61 -2.04
N LEU A 83 2.91 -5.38 -2.64
CA LEU A 83 4.20 -4.87 -3.10
C LEU A 83 4.69 -5.71 -4.27
N SER A 84 5.19 -5.04 -5.31
CA SER A 84 5.87 -5.68 -6.44
C SER A 84 7.10 -4.86 -6.82
N TYR A 85 8.27 -5.48 -6.87
CA TYR A 85 9.54 -4.79 -7.05
C TYR A 85 10.47 -5.53 -8.02
N SER A 86 11.47 -4.81 -8.54
CA SER A 86 12.51 -5.38 -9.38
C SER A 86 13.90 -4.80 -9.08
N GLY A 87 14.96 -5.45 -9.52
CA GLY A 87 16.35 -5.03 -9.26
C GLY A 87 17.11 -6.05 -8.42
N THR A 88 18.14 -5.60 -7.69
CA THR A 88 19.16 -6.47 -7.05
C THR A 88 19.43 -6.15 -5.57
N GLY A 89 18.48 -5.49 -4.91
CA GLY A 89 18.53 -5.22 -3.47
C GLY A 89 17.74 -6.24 -2.65
N CYS A 90 17.51 -5.87 -1.39
CA CYS A 90 16.84 -6.70 -0.38
C CYS A 90 15.49 -6.12 0.01
N ALA A 91 14.57 -7.02 0.32
CA ALA A 91 13.23 -6.71 0.75
C ALA A 91 12.91 -7.50 2.02
N ALA A 92 12.22 -6.87 2.96
CA ALA A 92 11.80 -7.47 4.22
C ALA A 92 10.32 -7.18 4.49
N TYR A 93 9.67 -8.08 5.22
CA TYR A 93 8.30 -7.96 5.70
C TYR A 93 8.24 -8.36 7.17
N ARG A 94 7.52 -7.55 7.96
CA ARG A 94 7.31 -7.69 9.40
C ARG A 94 5.83 -7.73 9.68
N THR A 95 5.38 -8.65 10.53
CA THR A 95 3.96 -8.78 10.89
C THR A 95 3.78 -9.19 12.35
N ALA A 96 2.57 -8.98 12.87
CA ALA A 96 2.16 -9.41 14.19
C ALA A 96 2.05 -10.95 14.24
N GLY A 97 2.00 -11.50 15.46
CA GLY A 97 1.67 -12.90 15.68
C GLY A 97 0.18 -13.17 15.45
N GLN A 98 -0.19 -14.44 15.25
CA GLN A 98 -1.61 -14.82 15.30
C GLN A 98 -2.21 -14.40 16.64
N GLY A 99 -3.30 -13.62 16.60
CA GLY A 99 -3.98 -13.13 17.80
C GLY A 99 -3.34 -11.91 18.47
N GLU A 100 -2.16 -11.47 18.03
CA GLU A 100 -1.39 -10.37 18.64
C GLU A 100 -1.60 -9.02 17.93
N GLY A 101 -2.45 -8.99 16.90
CA GLY A 101 -2.80 -7.80 16.15
C GLY A 101 -2.80 -8.03 14.64
N THR A 102 -3.09 -6.97 13.89
CA THR A 102 -3.21 -7.02 12.42
C THR A 102 -2.20 -6.13 11.71
N ALA A 103 -1.21 -5.61 12.44
CA ALA A 103 -0.22 -4.68 11.91
C ALA A 103 0.84 -5.44 11.10
N PHE A 104 1.32 -4.80 10.04
CA PHE A 104 2.38 -5.33 9.20
C PHE A 104 3.10 -4.20 8.47
N GLY A 105 4.35 -4.42 8.06
CA GLY A 105 5.16 -3.44 7.33
C GLY A 105 6.16 -4.14 6.43
N TRP A 106 6.57 -3.47 5.36
CA TRP A 106 7.63 -3.95 4.47
C TRP A 106 8.64 -2.85 4.21
N GLY A 107 9.83 -3.26 3.78
CA GLY A 107 10.92 -2.35 3.45
C GLY A 107 11.74 -2.89 2.31
N LEU A 108 12.20 -1.98 1.45
CA LEU A 108 13.13 -2.25 0.36
C LEU A 108 14.40 -1.45 0.62
N ALA A 109 15.56 -2.09 0.55
CA ALA A 109 16.84 -1.42 0.70
C ALA A 109 17.96 -2.17 -0.03
N LYS A 110 19.19 -1.65 0.07
CA LYS A 110 20.36 -2.33 -0.49
C LYS A 110 20.71 -3.57 0.31
N THR A 111 20.66 -3.47 1.64
CA THR A 111 21.00 -4.54 2.58
C THR A 111 19.76 -5.09 3.26
N LYS A 112 19.90 -6.29 3.82
CA LYS A 112 18.85 -6.91 4.63
C LYS A 112 18.54 -6.05 5.86
N GLU A 113 19.58 -5.56 6.54
CA GLU A 113 19.48 -4.84 7.80
C GLU A 113 18.70 -3.52 7.62
N GLU A 114 18.97 -2.79 6.54
CA GLU A 114 18.24 -1.58 6.20
C GLU A 114 16.78 -1.87 5.81
N ALA A 115 16.56 -2.91 4.99
CA ALA A 115 15.21 -3.31 4.58
C ALA A 115 14.37 -3.72 5.80
N ASP A 116 14.98 -4.45 6.73
CA ASP A 116 14.36 -4.88 7.98
C ASP A 116 14.05 -3.71 8.93
N ALA A 117 14.94 -2.73 9.02
CA ALA A 117 14.71 -1.52 9.80
C ALA A 117 13.52 -0.71 9.25
N ILE A 118 13.42 -0.60 7.91
CA ILE A 118 12.29 0.07 7.25
C ILE A 118 10.99 -0.72 7.51
N ALA A 119 10.99 -2.05 7.31
CA ALA A 119 9.82 -2.89 7.55
C ALA A 119 9.35 -2.82 9.02
N THR A 120 10.29 -2.77 9.96
CA THR A 120 10.01 -2.61 11.40
C THR A 120 9.43 -1.22 11.71
N SER A 121 9.94 -0.18 11.08
CA SER A 121 9.40 1.19 11.23
C SER A 121 7.96 1.27 10.71
N GLU A 122 7.69 0.73 9.52
CA GLU A 122 6.33 0.65 8.96
C GLU A 122 5.38 -0.17 9.84
N PHE A 123 5.84 -1.33 10.35
CA PHE A 123 5.08 -2.12 11.31
C PHE A 123 4.74 -1.29 12.56
N ARG A 124 5.73 -0.63 13.17
CA ARG A 124 5.56 0.17 14.39
C ARG A 124 4.59 1.32 14.20
N LYS A 125 4.60 1.98 13.05
CA LYS A 125 3.60 3.01 12.72
C LYS A 125 2.19 2.41 12.73
N ARG A 126 2.03 1.19 12.20
CA ARG A 126 0.74 0.49 12.11
C ARG A 126 0.33 -0.26 13.38
N SER A 127 1.26 -0.46 14.31
CA SER A 127 1.05 -1.19 15.57
C SER A 127 1.13 -0.30 16.81
N ASN A 128 1.16 1.02 16.63
CA ASN A 128 1.33 1.98 17.72
C ASN A 128 2.58 1.72 18.58
N GLY A 129 3.69 1.38 17.91
CA GLY A 129 4.98 1.17 18.55
C GLY A 129 5.24 -0.24 19.07
N ALA A 130 4.32 -1.20 18.85
CA ALA A 130 4.57 -2.59 19.21
C ALA A 130 5.75 -3.18 18.41
N ASN A 131 6.34 -4.26 18.90
CA ASN A 131 7.40 -4.98 18.20
C ASN A 131 6.83 -6.08 17.31
N PRO A 132 7.36 -6.27 16.08
CA PRO A 132 6.92 -7.35 15.22
C PRO A 132 7.41 -8.70 15.75
N LEU A 133 6.56 -9.72 15.63
CA LEU A 133 6.87 -11.08 16.07
C LEU A 133 7.35 -11.98 14.93
N ASN A 134 6.89 -11.69 13.71
CA ASN A 134 7.20 -12.47 12.51
C ASN A 134 8.01 -11.64 11.51
N SER A 135 8.90 -12.31 10.79
CA SER A 135 9.70 -11.70 9.73
C SER A 135 9.99 -12.65 8.57
N VAL A 136 9.89 -12.14 7.35
CA VAL A 136 10.47 -12.75 6.15
C VAL A 136 11.31 -11.72 5.42
N TRP A 137 12.36 -12.16 4.75
CA TRP A 137 13.20 -11.30 3.93
C TRP A 137 13.84 -12.12 2.81
N SER A 138 14.24 -11.42 1.75
CA SER A 138 15.05 -12.00 0.67
C SER A 138 15.73 -10.88 -0.10
N CYS A 139 16.75 -11.22 -0.88
CA CYS A 139 17.31 -10.31 -1.86
C CYS A 139 17.20 -10.92 -3.25
N ASN A 140 16.96 -10.08 -4.25
CA ASN A 140 17.14 -10.47 -5.64
C ASN A 140 18.65 -10.48 -5.93
N SER A 141 19.10 -11.46 -6.72
CA SER A 141 20.51 -11.74 -7.05
C SER A 141 21.42 -10.49 -7.04
N GLY A 142 22.14 -10.31 -5.93
CA GLY A 142 23.15 -9.25 -5.78
C GLY A 142 23.30 -8.59 -4.40
N ASN A 143 22.35 -8.72 -3.47
CA ASN A 143 22.37 -8.26 -2.06
C ASN A 143 22.92 -6.82 -1.80
N ALA A 144 23.04 -5.97 -2.83
CA ALA A 144 23.76 -4.70 -2.73
C ALA A 144 23.24 -3.62 -3.71
N GLY A 145 22.31 -3.97 -4.59
CA GLY A 145 21.73 -3.02 -5.54
C GLY A 145 20.45 -2.35 -5.04
N ILE A 146 19.84 -1.56 -5.91
CA ILE A 146 18.60 -0.85 -5.60
C ILE A 146 17.41 -1.66 -6.10
N LEU A 147 16.38 -1.80 -5.28
CA LEU A 147 15.08 -2.28 -5.72
C LEU A 147 14.22 -1.09 -6.19
N LYS A 148 13.55 -1.27 -7.32
CA LYS A 148 12.56 -0.34 -7.87
C LYS A 148 11.17 -0.90 -7.65
N GLU A 149 10.33 -0.09 -7.01
CA GLU A 149 8.91 -0.40 -6.86
C GLU A 149 8.18 -0.26 -8.20
N SER A 150 7.39 -1.29 -8.52
CA SER A 150 6.44 -1.27 -9.64
C SER A 150 4.99 -1.22 -9.16
N TYR A 151 4.75 -1.53 -7.89
CA TYR A 151 3.50 -1.37 -7.19
C TYR A 151 3.78 -1.37 -5.68
N ASN A 152 3.11 -0.49 -4.93
CA ASN A 152 3.26 -0.35 -3.49
C ASN A 152 1.92 0.11 -2.89
N ALA A 153 1.29 -0.78 -2.11
CA ALA A 153 0.00 -0.53 -1.47
C ALA A 153 0.13 0.26 -0.16
N SER A 154 1.30 0.81 0.22
CA SER A 154 1.45 1.52 1.50
C SER A 154 0.51 2.70 1.64
N GLY A 155 0.16 3.38 0.53
CA GLY A 155 -0.85 4.44 0.52
C GLY A 155 -2.29 3.93 0.57
N GLU A 156 -2.53 2.65 0.27
CA GLU A 156 -3.82 1.98 0.39
C GLU A 156 -4.01 1.33 1.77
N ILE A 157 -2.91 1.05 2.47
CA ILE A 157 -2.87 0.34 3.75
C ILE A 157 -2.63 1.34 4.86
N GLU A 158 -3.72 1.60 5.56
CA GLU A 158 -3.75 2.64 6.54
C GLU A 158 -3.27 2.20 7.92
N ALA A 159 -2.52 3.08 8.57
CA ALA A 159 -2.08 2.91 9.93
C ALA A 159 -3.18 3.40 10.89
N PRO A 160 -3.55 2.61 11.91
CA PRO A 160 -4.44 3.10 12.93
C PRO A 160 -3.82 4.29 13.68
N VAL A 161 -4.68 5.16 14.19
CA VAL A 161 -4.29 6.41 14.84
C VAL A 161 -4.42 6.24 16.35
N LYS A 162 -3.35 6.56 17.08
CA LYS A 162 -3.41 6.66 18.53
C LYS A 162 -4.03 8.00 18.93
N ILE A 163 -5.10 7.95 19.72
CA ILE A 163 -5.72 9.13 20.34
C ILE A 163 -5.82 8.86 21.84
N GLY A 164 -5.06 9.62 22.63
CA GLY A 164 -4.90 9.31 24.05
C GLY A 164 -4.29 7.92 24.26
N ASN A 165 -4.96 7.08 25.05
CA ASN A 165 -4.57 5.69 25.30
C ASN A 165 -5.21 4.69 24.34
N GLN A 166 -6.04 5.15 23.42
CA GLN A 166 -6.82 4.31 22.52
C GLN A 166 -6.23 4.30 21.12
N VAL A 167 -6.47 3.20 20.39
CA VAL A 167 -6.04 3.02 19.01
C VAL A 167 -7.30 2.91 18.15
N TRP A 168 -7.43 3.82 17.18
CA TRP A 168 -8.61 3.97 16.35
C TRP A 168 -8.30 3.64 14.89
N LYS A 169 -9.25 3.03 14.18
CA LYS A 169 -9.19 3.00 12.72
C LYS A 169 -9.31 4.42 12.19
N ASN A 170 -8.59 4.72 11.13
CA ASN A 170 -8.61 6.00 10.42
C ASN A 170 -9.48 6.00 9.16
N ARG A 171 -10.28 4.94 8.99
CA ARG A 171 -11.33 4.78 7.96
C ARG A 171 -12.63 4.28 8.55
N ASN A 172 -13.70 4.55 7.82
CA ASN A 172 -15.02 4.03 8.12
C ASN A 172 -15.05 2.50 7.98
N LEU A 173 -15.96 1.86 8.71
CA LEU A 173 -16.15 0.42 8.66
C LEU A 173 -16.90 0.02 7.38
N GLU A 174 -16.37 -0.95 6.63
CA GLU A 174 -16.91 -1.35 5.32
C GLU A 174 -17.38 -2.81 5.25
N VAL A 175 -17.64 -3.47 6.38
CA VAL A 175 -18.05 -4.88 6.39
C VAL A 175 -19.49 -5.06 5.88
N SER A 176 -19.75 -6.13 5.13
CA SER A 176 -21.11 -6.58 4.78
C SER A 176 -21.46 -7.93 5.41
N ARG A 177 -20.58 -8.42 6.29
CA ARG A 177 -20.71 -9.69 7.00
C ARG A 177 -20.28 -9.50 8.44
N PHE A 178 -20.90 -10.24 9.34
CA PHE A 178 -20.41 -10.38 10.70
C PHE A 178 -19.13 -11.20 10.73
N ARG A 179 -18.44 -11.17 11.88
CA ARG A 179 -17.19 -11.91 12.09
C ARG A 179 -17.34 -13.42 11.92
N ASN A 180 -18.55 -13.99 12.12
CA ASN A 180 -18.84 -15.39 11.85
C ASN A 180 -19.13 -15.72 10.37
N GLY A 181 -19.11 -14.72 9.48
CA GLY A 181 -19.35 -14.86 8.03
C GLY A 181 -20.79 -14.62 7.58
N ASP A 182 -21.75 -14.52 8.51
CA ASP A 182 -23.15 -14.25 8.18
C ASP A 182 -23.31 -12.90 7.49
N ALA A 183 -24.13 -12.86 6.45
CA ALA A 183 -24.40 -11.61 5.74
C ALA A 183 -25.21 -10.63 6.61
N ILE A 184 -24.86 -9.36 6.52
CA ILE A 184 -25.67 -8.26 7.04
C ILE A 184 -26.50 -7.74 5.85
N PRO A 185 -27.85 -7.76 5.93
CA PRO A 185 -28.71 -7.23 4.88
C PRO A 185 -28.42 -5.75 4.57
N GLN A 186 -28.42 -5.42 3.28
CA GLN A 186 -28.42 -4.04 2.82
C GLN A 186 -29.87 -3.51 2.80
N ALA A 187 -30.12 -2.37 3.41
CA ALA A 187 -31.31 -1.58 3.12
C ALA A 187 -31.02 -0.61 1.96
N LYS A 188 -31.77 -0.74 0.89
CA LYS A 188 -31.66 0.06 -0.34
C LYS A 188 -32.65 1.22 -0.40
N THR A 189 -33.61 1.27 0.51
CA THR A 189 -34.55 2.38 0.63
C THR A 189 -34.80 2.75 2.08
N GLU A 190 -35.40 3.92 2.29
CA GLU A 190 -35.80 4.36 3.62
C GLU A 190 -36.84 3.44 4.24
N GLU A 191 -37.78 2.93 3.44
CA GLU A 191 -38.81 1.99 3.87
C GLU A 191 -38.19 0.67 4.32
N GLU A 192 -37.18 0.17 3.61
CA GLU A 192 -36.45 -1.03 4.02
C GLU A 192 -35.68 -0.81 5.33
N TRP A 193 -35.03 0.35 5.47
CA TRP A 193 -34.29 0.68 6.68
C TRP A 193 -35.20 0.79 7.91
N LYS A 194 -36.34 1.48 7.77
CA LYS A 194 -37.36 1.60 8.83
C LYS A 194 -37.96 0.24 9.15
N ARG A 195 -38.28 -0.57 8.15
CA ARG A 195 -38.80 -1.93 8.39
C ARG A 195 -37.79 -2.78 9.18
N LEU A 196 -36.52 -2.80 8.77
CA LEU A 196 -35.49 -3.58 9.46
C LEU A 196 -35.18 -3.05 10.86
N SER A 197 -35.20 -1.73 11.06
CA SER A 197 -34.82 -1.12 12.33
C SER A 197 -35.99 -1.03 13.32
N ASP A 198 -37.16 -0.60 12.88
CA ASP A 198 -38.26 -0.21 13.78
C ASP A 198 -39.33 -1.30 13.92
N VAL A 199 -39.41 -2.23 12.96
CA VAL A 199 -40.44 -3.29 12.93
C VAL A 199 -39.82 -4.66 13.20
N GLU A 200 -38.82 -5.03 12.40
CA GLU A 200 -38.22 -6.36 12.46
C GLU A 200 -37.07 -6.46 13.48
N HIS A 201 -36.50 -5.33 13.91
CA HIS A 201 -35.35 -5.28 14.81
C HIS A 201 -34.17 -6.15 14.35
N LYS A 202 -33.88 -6.12 13.05
CA LYS A 202 -32.84 -6.92 12.40
C LYS A 202 -31.62 -6.07 12.05
N PRO A 203 -30.42 -6.66 12.06
CA PRO A 203 -29.22 -6.01 11.56
C PRO A 203 -29.38 -5.55 10.11
N ALA A 204 -28.92 -4.34 9.83
CA ALA A 204 -28.87 -3.80 8.49
C ALA A 204 -27.69 -2.84 8.32
N TRP A 205 -27.25 -2.70 7.08
CA TRP A 205 -26.41 -1.60 6.66
C TRP A 205 -27.02 -0.85 5.46
N CYS A 206 -26.64 0.40 5.24
CA CYS A 206 -27.01 1.16 4.06
C CYS A 206 -25.89 2.12 3.65
N TYR A 207 -26.00 2.67 2.44
CA TYR A 207 -25.23 3.85 2.07
C TYR A 207 -26.00 5.12 2.47
N TYR A 208 -25.26 6.21 2.72
CA TYR A 208 -25.87 7.50 3.02
C TYR A 208 -26.87 7.90 1.92
N ALA A 209 -28.07 8.32 2.32
CA ALA A 209 -29.20 8.62 1.43
C ALA A 209 -29.61 7.46 0.50
N PHE A 210 -29.26 6.22 0.86
CA PHE A 210 -29.53 5.01 0.08
C PHE A 210 -28.94 5.01 -1.34
N ASP A 211 -27.90 5.81 -1.56
CA ASP A 211 -27.24 5.97 -2.85
C ASP A 211 -25.89 5.23 -2.87
N GLU A 212 -25.70 4.30 -3.81
CA GLU A 212 -24.45 3.56 -3.96
C GLU A 212 -23.25 4.45 -4.29
N ALA A 213 -23.45 5.58 -4.97
CA ALA A 213 -22.37 6.53 -5.26
C ALA A 213 -21.73 7.09 -3.98
N ASN A 214 -22.51 7.18 -2.90
CA ASN A 214 -22.05 7.64 -1.60
C ASN A 214 -21.15 6.63 -0.87
N GLY A 215 -21.17 5.35 -1.27
CA GLY A 215 -20.33 4.32 -0.65
C GLY A 215 -18.84 4.61 -0.74
N LYS A 216 -18.37 5.25 -1.82
CA LYS A 216 -16.95 5.63 -1.95
C LYS A 216 -16.53 6.79 -1.03
N LYS A 217 -17.48 7.62 -0.59
CA LYS A 217 -17.19 8.87 0.13
C LYS A 217 -17.54 8.82 1.61
N TYR A 218 -18.59 8.11 1.97
CA TYR A 218 -19.06 8.05 3.36
C TYR A 218 -19.00 6.63 3.91
N GLY A 219 -18.84 5.64 3.04
CA GLY A 219 -18.83 4.26 3.47
C GLY A 219 -20.20 3.74 3.88
N LYS A 220 -20.20 2.64 4.63
CA LYS A 220 -21.42 1.98 5.13
C LYS A 220 -21.87 2.55 6.48
N LEU A 221 -23.17 2.72 6.62
CA LEU A 221 -23.86 3.03 7.87
C LEU A 221 -24.53 1.75 8.40
N TYR A 222 -24.56 1.59 9.72
CA TYR A 222 -25.09 0.40 10.38
C TYR A 222 -26.15 0.80 11.39
N ASN A 223 -27.22 0.02 11.48
CA ASN A 223 -28.24 0.24 12.50
C ASN A 223 -27.78 -0.32 13.86
N TRP A 224 -28.51 0.03 14.92
CA TRP A 224 -28.21 -0.41 16.29
C TRP A 224 -28.09 -1.94 16.39
N PHE A 225 -29.00 -2.67 15.76
CA PHE A 225 -29.02 -4.14 15.78
C PHE A 225 -27.78 -4.77 15.16
N ALA A 226 -27.22 -4.19 14.11
CA ALA A 226 -25.94 -4.63 13.55
C ALA A 226 -24.78 -4.32 14.50
N VAL A 227 -24.77 -3.13 15.10
CA VAL A 227 -23.69 -2.65 15.98
C VAL A 227 -23.60 -3.49 17.26
N THR A 228 -24.73 -3.92 17.82
CA THR A 228 -24.78 -4.69 19.08
C THR A 228 -24.95 -6.20 18.89
N ASP A 229 -24.88 -6.71 17.66
CA ASP A 229 -25.07 -8.13 17.39
C ASP A 229 -23.93 -8.98 17.99
N ALA A 230 -24.28 -10.07 18.67
CA ALA A 230 -23.33 -10.96 19.32
C ALA A 230 -22.36 -11.65 18.34
N ARG A 231 -22.74 -11.75 17.05
CA ARG A 231 -21.85 -12.28 15.99
C ARG A 231 -20.65 -11.38 15.72
N GLY A 232 -20.70 -10.11 16.14
CA GLY A 232 -19.61 -9.15 16.09
C GLY A 232 -19.50 -8.44 14.75
N LEU A 233 -19.74 -7.12 14.78
CA LEU A 233 -19.65 -6.24 13.61
C LEU A 233 -18.19 -5.90 13.26
N ALA A 234 -17.35 -5.68 14.26
CA ALA A 234 -15.97 -5.30 14.04
C ALA A 234 -15.11 -6.49 13.56
N PRO A 235 -14.15 -6.28 12.63
CA PRO A 235 -13.19 -7.30 12.23
C PRO A 235 -12.36 -7.82 13.41
N SER A 236 -11.75 -8.99 13.26
CA SER A 236 -10.86 -9.56 14.28
C SER A 236 -9.77 -8.57 14.71
N GLY A 237 -9.49 -8.49 16.00
CA GLY A 237 -8.55 -7.53 16.60
C GLY A 237 -9.10 -6.11 16.78
N TRP A 238 -10.35 -5.86 16.39
CA TRP A 238 -11.05 -4.59 16.60
C TRP A 238 -12.38 -4.85 17.31
N HIS A 239 -12.87 -3.84 18.03
CA HIS A 239 -14.21 -3.89 18.63
C HIS A 239 -14.96 -2.59 18.38
N VAL A 240 -16.28 -2.67 18.53
CA VAL A 240 -17.13 -1.47 18.57
C VAL A 240 -16.87 -0.78 19.92
N PRO A 241 -16.53 0.52 19.94
CA PRO A 241 -16.22 1.21 21.17
C PRO A 241 -17.43 1.22 22.11
N SER A 242 -17.18 0.95 23.38
CA SER A 242 -18.13 1.18 24.46
C SER A 242 -18.40 2.69 24.64
N LYS A 243 -19.48 3.02 25.37
CA LYS A 243 -19.79 4.41 25.72
C LYS A 243 -18.63 5.10 26.47
N SER A 244 -17.94 4.39 27.36
CA SER A 244 -16.78 4.91 28.09
C SER A 244 -15.59 5.15 27.17
N GLU A 245 -15.32 4.23 26.24
CA GLU A 245 -14.24 4.42 25.27
C GLU A 245 -14.51 5.58 24.32
N PHE A 246 -15.75 5.74 23.88
CA PHE A 246 -16.12 6.89 23.06
C PHE A 246 -16.00 8.20 23.85
N ALA A 247 -16.40 8.24 25.12
CA ALA A 247 -16.23 9.42 25.97
C ALA A 247 -14.74 9.79 26.17
N GLU A 248 -13.87 8.80 26.33
CA GLU A 248 -12.42 9.01 26.40
C GLU A 248 -11.87 9.63 25.10
N LEU A 249 -12.27 9.11 23.93
CA LEU A 249 -11.91 9.70 22.64
C LEU A 249 -12.31 11.18 22.55
N ILE A 250 -13.55 11.51 22.93
CA ILE A 250 -14.06 12.88 22.90
C ILE A 250 -13.24 13.77 23.85
N ALA A 251 -12.95 13.31 25.06
CA ALA A 251 -12.13 14.04 26.03
C ALA A 251 -10.73 14.35 25.46
N PHE A 252 -10.05 13.35 24.89
CA PHE A 252 -8.73 13.56 24.25
C PHE A 252 -8.80 14.44 23.00
N ALA A 253 -9.89 14.39 22.26
CA ALA A 253 -10.13 15.28 21.12
C ALA A 253 -10.47 16.73 21.55
N GLY A 254 -10.50 17.01 22.86
CA GLY A 254 -10.69 18.36 23.41
C GLY A 254 -12.11 18.65 23.89
N GLY A 255 -12.91 17.61 24.15
CA GLY A 255 -14.28 17.73 24.65
C GLY A 255 -15.32 17.91 23.53
N ASP A 256 -16.60 17.83 23.90
CA ASP A 256 -17.74 17.77 22.97
C ASP A 256 -17.74 18.90 21.93
N SER A 257 -17.37 20.12 22.34
CA SER A 257 -17.36 21.30 21.45
C SER A 257 -16.25 21.30 20.39
N PHE A 258 -15.18 20.53 20.60
CA PHE A 258 -13.99 20.55 19.73
C PHE A 258 -13.70 19.20 19.07
N ALA A 259 -14.24 18.11 19.61
CA ALA A 259 -13.95 16.77 19.12
C ALA A 259 -14.41 16.58 17.67
N GLY A 260 -15.65 16.97 17.33
CA GLY A 260 -16.20 16.80 15.98
C GLY A 260 -15.30 17.39 14.88
N PRO A 261 -14.93 18.68 14.94
CA PRO A 261 -14.02 19.29 13.96
C PRO A 261 -12.62 18.64 13.88
N LYS A 262 -12.10 18.07 14.99
CA LYS A 262 -10.79 17.42 15.01
C LYS A 262 -10.81 15.98 14.51
N LEU A 263 -11.92 15.27 14.72
CA LEU A 263 -12.07 13.87 14.35
C LEU A 263 -12.53 13.69 12.90
N ARG A 264 -13.16 14.70 12.29
CA ARG A 264 -13.57 14.63 10.88
C ARG A 264 -12.39 14.83 9.93
N GLY A 265 -12.40 14.12 8.80
CA GLY A 265 -11.44 14.34 7.72
C GLY A 265 -11.55 15.76 7.12
N LYS A 266 -10.40 16.37 6.79
CA LYS A 266 -10.33 17.72 6.18
C LYS A 266 -10.98 17.79 4.79
N SER A 267 -10.93 16.69 4.04
CA SER A 267 -11.45 16.54 2.67
C SER A 267 -12.64 15.57 2.58
N GLY A 268 -13.24 15.21 3.73
CA GLY A 268 -14.14 14.05 3.85
C GLY A 268 -13.36 12.75 4.14
N TRP A 269 -14.10 11.68 4.40
CA TRP A 269 -13.54 10.35 4.61
C TRP A 269 -13.26 9.74 3.23
N LEU A 270 -12.01 9.65 2.82
CA LEU A 270 -11.65 9.01 1.55
C LEU A 270 -11.46 7.51 1.81
N ASN A 271 -12.25 6.69 1.10
CA ASN A 271 -12.02 5.25 1.01
C ASN A 271 -10.92 4.92 -0.02
#